data_AF-A0A380GK12-F1
#
_entry.id   AF-A0A380GK12-F1
#
_cell.length_a   1.000
_cell.length_b   1.000
_cell.length_c   1.000
_cell.angle_alpha   90.00
_cell.angle_beta   90.00
_cell.angle_gamma   90.00
#
_symmetry.space_group_name_H-M   'P 1'
#
loop_
_entity.id
_entity.type
_entity.pdbx_description
1 polymer ?
#
loop_
_entity_poly.entity_id
_entity_poly.type
_entity_poly.pdbx_seq_one_letter_code
_entity_poly.pdbx_strand_id
1 'polypeptide(L)' 'MKFLNYEIEKGLYYDLITVFAKTNKDTPFHFTFSESHTLKEVRDKLEYIANKIDEK' A
#
# COMPACT_ATOMS: atom_id res chain seq x y z
N MET A 1 1.21 -11.75 -7.90
CA MET A 1 1.49 -12.14 -6.49
C MET A 1 0.18 -12.04 -5.70
N LYS A 2 -0.07 -12.90 -4.70
CA LYS A 2 -1.32 -12.87 -3.90
C LYS A 2 -1.10 -12.10 -2.60
N PHE A 3 -1.89 -11.06 -2.34
CA PHE A 3 -1.88 -10.30 -1.08
C PHE A 3 -2.39 -11.17 0.08
N LEU A 4 -1.68 -11.17 1.22
CA LEU A 4 -2.00 -11.99 2.39
C LEU A 4 -2.99 -11.32 3.35
N ASN A 5 -2.82 -10.03 3.65
CA ASN A 5 -3.74 -9.19 4.45
C ASN A 5 -3.41 -7.70 4.23
N TYR A 6 -4.42 -6.83 4.25
CA TYR A 6 -4.25 -5.37 4.23
C TYR A 6 -5.18 -4.72 5.25
N GLU A 7 -4.69 -3.68 5.92
CA GLU A 7 -5.45 -2.84 6.86
C GLU A 7 -5.45 -1.41 6.34
N ILE A 8 -6.61 -0.75 6.41
CA ILE A 8 -6.82 0.60 5.88
C ILE A 8 -7.17 1.52 7.05
N GLU A 9 -6.28 2.47 7.34
CA GLU A 9 -6.56 3.53 8.31
C GLU A 9 -6.81 4.86 7.59
N LYS A 10 -7.92 5.54 7.93
CA LYS A 10 -8.29 6.86 7.41
C LYS A 10 -7.87 7.93 8.41
N GLY A 11 -6.98 8.84 8.02
CA GLY A 11 -6.52 9.93 8.87
C GLY A 11 -7.64 10.93 9.15
N LEU A 12 -7.80 11.33 10.42
CA LEU A 12 -8.88 12.25 10.87
C LEU A 12 -8.72 13.71 10.42
N TYR A 13 -7.54 14.12 9.93
CA TYR A 13 -7.20 15.54 9.69
C TYR A 13 -6.84 15.91 8.26
N TYR A 14 -6.51 14.92 7.44
CA TYR A 14 -6.15 15.08 6.04
C TYR A 14 -6.75 13.87 5.36
N ASP A 15 -7.49 14.06 4.27
CA ASP A 15 -8.15 13.02 3.46
C ASP A 15 -7.13 12.03 2.86
N LEU A 16 -6.41 11.34 3.74
CA LEU A 16 -5.26 10.49 3.52
C LEU A 16 -5.63 9.11 4.03
N ILE A 17 -5.46 8.15 3.15
CA ILE A 17 -5.69 6.74 3.38
C ILE A 17 -4.32 6.08 3.45
N THR A 18 -4.05 5.35 4.53
CA THR A 18 -2.83 4.56 4.66
C THR A 18 -3.15 3.08 4.48
N VAL A 19 -2.47 2.43 3.55
CA VAL A 19 -2.52 1.00 3.33
C VAL A 19 -1.29 0.36 3.94
N PHE A 20 -1.50 -0.54 4.89
CA PHE A 20 -0.46 -1.41 5.43
C PHE A 20 -0.48 -2.74 4.68
N ALA A 21 0.66 -3.13 4.13
CA ALA A 21 0.81 -4.36 3.37
C ALA A 21 2.00 -5.18 3.89
N LYS A 22 1.75 -6.48 4.11
CA LYS A 22 2.79 -7.45 4.46
C LYS A 22 3.11 -8.32 3.25
N THR A 23 4.40 -8.36 2.88
CA THR A 23 4.90 -9.24 1.82
C THR A 23 5.40 -10.56 2.40
N ASN A 24 5.57 -11.58 1.55
CA ASN A 24 6.10 -12.90 1.95
C ASN A 24 7.54 -12.85 2.47
N LYS A 25 8.26 -11.74 2.27
CA LYS A 25 9.65 -11.53 2.73
C LYS A 25 9.74 -10.97 4.16
N ASP A 26 8.66 -11.05 4.94
CA ASP A 26 8.54 -10.52 6.31
C ASP A 26 8.87 -9.02 6.47
N THR A 27 9.00 -8.30 5.35
CA THR A 27 9.20 -6.85 5.33
C THR A 27 7.83 -6.19 5.12
N PRO A 28 7.21 -5.66 6.19
CA PRO A 28 6.01 -4.86 6.05
C PRO A 28 6.34 -3.51 5.39
N PHE A 29 5.41 -2.98 4.61
CA PHE A 29 5.48 -1.61 4.11
C PHE A 29 4.13 -0.92 4.25
N HIS A 30 4.16 0.41 4.25
CA HIS A 30 2.96 1.22 4.28
C HIS A 30 2.99 2.25 3.15
N PHE A 31 1.82 2.57 2.62
CA PHE A 31 1.65 3.58 1.59
C PHE A 31 0.48 4.49 1.94
N THR A 32 0.75 5.78 2.06
CA THR A 32 -0.25 6.80 2.36
C THR A 32 -0.54 7.61 1.09
N PHE A 33 -1.82 7.75 0.74
CA PHE A 33 -2.27 8.51 -0.43
C PHE A 33 -3.53 9.30 -0.12
N SER A 34 -3.80 10.37 -0.89
CA SER A 34 -5.03 11.16 -0.73
C SER A 34 -6.24 10.51 -1.40
N GLU A 35 -7.46 10.79 -0.93
CA GLU A 35 -8.72 10.33 -1.56
C GLU A 35 -8.89 10.77 -3.02
N SER A 36 -8.10 11.76 -3.47
CA SER A 36 -8.06 12.18 -4.88
C SER A 36 -7.40 11.18 -5.82
N HIS A 37 -6.68 10.17 -5.31
CA HIS A 37 -6.09 9.12 -6.13
C HIS A 37 -7.11 8.06 -6.51
N THR A 38 -7.07 7.62 -7.76
CA THR A 38 -7.91 6.51 -8.21
C THR A 38 -7.42 5.18 -7.65
N LEU A 39 -8.34 4.22 -7.48
CA LEU A 39 -8.00 2.86 -7.04
C LEU A 39 -6.96 2.19 -7.94
N LYS A 40 -6.95 2.52 -9.24
CA LYS A 40 -5.97 2.01 -10.20
C LYS A 40 -4.57 2.53 -9.89
N GLU A 41 -4.41 3.84 -9.66
CA GLU A 41 -3.11 4.43 -9.32
C GLU A 41 -2.56 3.87 -8.01
N VAL A 42 -3.44 3.68 -7.01
CA VAL A 42 -3.07 3.07 -5.73
C VAL A 42 -2.56 1.65 -5.95
N ARG A 43 -3.29 0.82 -6.72
CA ARG A 43 -2.89 -0.56 -7.03
C ARG A 43 -1.54 -0.60 -7.76
N ASP A 44 -1.39 0.19 -8.83
CA ASP A 44 -0.17 0.20 -9.63
C ASP A 44 1.04 0.66 -8.78
N LYS A 45 0.83 1.58 -7.82
CA LYS A 45 1.86 2.00 -6.86
C LYS A 45 2.21 0.91 -5.84
N LEU A 46 1.22 0.23 -5.30
CA LEU A 46 1.43 -0.89 -4.37
C LEU A 46 2.19 -2.03 -5.03
N GLU A 47 1.88 -2.36 -6.29
CA GLU A 47 2.61 -3.37 -7.08
C GLU A 47 4.06 -2.93 -7.33
N TYR A 48 4.29 -1.67 -7.68
CA TYR A 48 5.64 -1.13 -7.85
C TYR A 48 6.49 -1.25 -6.58
N ILE A 49 5.91 -0.87 -5.41
CA ILE A 49 6.61 -0.96 -4.12
C ILE A 49 6.90 -2.42 -3.76
N ALA A 50 5.92 -3.31 -3.95
CA ALA A 50 6.09 -4.74 -3.69
C ALA A 50 7.21 -5.35 -4.55
N ASN A 51 7.24 -5.06 -5.85
CA ASN A 51 8.29 -5.53 -6.75
C ASN A 51 9.68 -5.01 -6.31
N LYS A 52 9.78 -3.74 -5.89
CA LYS A 52 11.05 -3.17 -5.40
C LYS A 52 11.57 -3.83 -4.12
N ILE A 53 10.67 -4.29 -3.25
CA ILE A 53 11.02 -5.05 -2.05
C ILE A 53 11.44 -6.48 -2.44
N ASP A 54 10.78 -7.07 -3.43
CA ASP A 54 11.09 -8.43 -3.89
C ASP A 54 12.41 -8.50 -4.70
N GLU A 55 12.82 -7.43 -5.38
CA GLU A 55 14.14 -7.32 -6.03
C GLU A 55 15.33 -7.25 -5.04
N LYS A 56 15.08 -7.00 -3.74
CA LYS A 56 16.09 -7.00 -2.67
C LYS A 56 16.25 -8.36 -2.00
#